data_AF-A0A147IK96-F1
#
_entry.id   AF-A0A147IK96-F1
#
_cell.length_a   1.000
_cell.length_b   1.000
_cell.length_c   1.000
_cell.angle_alpha   90.00
_cell.angle_beta   90.00
_cell.angle_gamma   90.00
#
_symmetry.space_group_name_H-M   'P 1'
#
loop_
_entity.id
_entity.type
_entity.pdbx_description
1 polymer ?
#
loop_
_entity_poly.entity_id
_entity_poly.type
_entity_poly.pdbx_seq_one_letter_code
_entity_poly.pdbx_strand_id
1 'polypeptide(L)'
;MSETDNDKPKLGMRQPLGLKRTVETGKVKQSFSHGRSNTVIVETKRRRVLGPQGGAPEAAAPAPTPTPVAAPAPAPAAPPRPVPSNETAQERQARLLREAEEQRLAMQEEIRRREDAERQQRAEDERARAEERARAEAEAKAAPAPAPEPTPAPAPAPEPVAEAPSAAPSEPVVAAPTISVQARPFRPVERPVIPVPEPKVEEPKV
;
A
#
# COMPACT_ATOMS: atom_id res chain seq x y z
N MET A 1 2.96 46.65 -51.25
CA MET A 1 4.25 46.86 -50.58
C MET A 1 4.71 45.50 -50.09
N SER A 2 5.71 44.94 -50.77
CA SER A 2 6.38 43.69 -50.41
C SER A 2 7.69 44.05 -49.71
N GLU A 3 7.92 43.54 -48.51
CA GLU A 3 9.22 43.45 -47.83
C GLU A 3 9.05 42.32 -46.79
N THR A 4 9.19 41.05 -47.16
CA THR A 4 10.42 40.22 -47.16
C THR A 4 11.05 40.02 -45.78
N ASP A 5 11.04 38.75 -45.37
CA ASP A 5 11.95 38.01 -44.47
C ASP A 5 12.67 38.75 -43.34
N ASN A 6 12.34 38.40 -42.08
CA ASN A 6 13.22 37.61 -41.20
C ASN A 6 12.68 37.52 -39.76
N ASP A 7 11.69 36.67 -39.53
CA ASP A 7 11.47 36.10 -38.18
C ASP A 7 11.08 34.63 -38.32
N LYS A 8 11.95 33.86 -38.99
CA LYS A 8 11.96 32.40 -38.82
C LYS A 8 12.06 32.16 -37.31
N PRO A 9 11.06 31.54 -36.65
CA PRO A 9 11.18 31.26 -35.23
C PRO A 9 12.37 30.33 -35.06
N LYS A 10 13.48 30.88 -34.57
CA LYS A 10 14.72 30.15 -34.27
C LYS A 10 14.28 28.95 -33.43
N LEU A 11 14.57 27.74 -33.93
CA LEU A 11 14.18 26.44 -33.37
C LEU A 11 14.70 26.36 -31.91
N GLY A 12 13.92 26.85 -30.96
CA GLY A 12 14.36 27.03 -29.56
C GLY A 12 13.80 28.23 -28.81
N MET A 13 13.21 29.23 -29.47
CA MET A 13 12.62 30.42 -28.79
C MET A 13 11.09 30.38 -28.66
N ARG A 14 10.42 29.38 -29.24
CA ARG A 14 9.01 29.10 -28.92
C ARG A 14 8.98 28.29 -27.63
N GLN A 15 8.27 28.79 -26.62
CA GLN A 15 7.87 27.98 -25.46
C GLN A 15 7.33 26.65 -26.01
N PRO A 16 7.84 25.50 -25.54
CA PRO A 16 7.32 24.23 -26.01
C PRO A 16 5.81 24.27 -25.78
N LEU A 17 5.04 23.79 -26.75
CA LEU A 17 3.59 23.59 -26.62
C LEU A 17 3.33 22.44 -25.64
N GLY A 18 3.89 22.55 -24.44
CA GLY A 18 3.59 21.72 -23.31
C GLY A 18 2.32 22.27 -22.71
N LEU A 19 1.27 21.44 -22.72
CA LEU A 19 0.12 21.67 -21.87
C LEU A 19 0.65 21.77 -20.43
N LYS A 20 0.72 23.00 -19.88
CA LYS A 20 1.06 23.24 -18.46
C LYS A 20 0.18 22.29 -17.69
N ARG A 21 0.77 21.36 -16.93
CA ARG A 21 0.07 20.23 -16.28
C ARG A 21 -1.26 20.72 -15.72
N THR A 22 -2.33 20.54 -16.50
CA THR A 22 -3.68 20.83 -16.07
C THR A 22 -3.85 19.95 -14.86
N VAL A 23 -4.09 20.55 -13.68
CA VAL A 23 -4.23 19.86 -12.38
C VAL A 23 -4.68 18.43 -12.64
N GLU A 24 -3.76 17.46 -12.49
CA GLU A 24 -3.90 16.10 -13.05
C GLU A 24 -5.32 15.62 -12.80
N THR A 25 -6.14 15.54 -13.86
CA THR A 25 -7.59 15.49 -13.73
C THR A 25 -7.99 14.40 -12.75
N GLY A 26 -8.45 14.80 -11.57
CA GLY A 26 -8.66 13.91 -10.42
C GLY A 26 -8.02 14.41 -9.13
N LYS A 27 -6.95 15.21 -9.16
CA LYS A 27 -6.31 15.74 -7.96
C LYS A 27 -7.07 16.93 -7.38
N VAL A 28 -7.71 16.76 -6.22
CA VAL A 28 -8.39 17.81 -5.47
C VAL A 28 -7.60 18.12 -4.20
N LYS A 29 -7.36 19.40 -3.93
CA LYS A 29 -6.78 19.81 -2.64
C LYS A 29 -7.88 19.79 -1.60
N GLN A 30 -7.91 18.74 -0.79
CA GLN A 30 -8.92 18.56 0.24
C GLN A 30 -8.36 18.98 1.59
N SER A 31 -9.09 19.85 2.28
CA SER A 31 -8.91 20.05 3.72
C SER A 31 -9.58 18.89 4.47
N PHE A 32 -8.81 18.18 5.28
CA PHE A 32 -9.34 17.20 6.23
C PHE A 32 -9.57 17.89 7.59
N SER A 33 -10.55 17.43 8.35
CA SER A 33 -10.92 17.95 9.68
C SER A 33 -9.78 18.00 10.71
N HIS A 34 -8.68 17.30 10.43
CA HIS A 34 -7.49 17.22 11.28
C HIS A 34 -6.42 18.28 10.93
N GLY A 35 -6.79 19.36 10.24
CA GLY A 35 -5.87 20.47 9.94
C GLY A 35 -4.89 20.25 8.79
N ARG A 36 -4.96 19.12 8.08
CA ARG A 36 -4.11 18.85 6.90
C ARG A 36 -4.82 19.18 5.59
N SER A 37 -4.08 19.82 4.67
CA SER A 37 -4.53 20.06 3.29
C SER A 37 -3.71 19.21 2.32
N ASN A 38 -4.17 17.98 2.08
CA ASN A 38 -3.50 17.01 1.22
C ASN A 38 -4.13 17.03 -0.18
N THR A 39 -3.32 16.71 -1.20
CA THR A 39 -3.82 16.54 -2.56
C THR A 39 -4.28 15.09 -2.76
N VAL A 40 -5.59 14.88 -2.85
CA VAL A 40 -6.20 13.56 -2.97
C VAL A 40 -6.52 13.31 -4.45
N ILE A 41 -6.13 12.15 -4.97
CA ILE A 41 -6.49 11.72 -6.33
C ILE A 41 -7.89 11.09 -6.27
N VAL A 42 -8.82 11.68 -7.01
CA VAL A 42 -10.20 11.23 -7.18
C VAL A 42 -10.35 10.70 -8.59
N GLU A 43 -10.43 9.39 -8.70
CA GLU A 43 -10.75 8.72 -9.95
C GLU A 43 -12.26 8.83 -10.18
N THR A 44 -12.67 9.93 -10.82
CA THR A 44 -14.05 10.07 -11.28
C THR A 44 -14.23 9.22 -12.54
N LYS A 45 -15.18 8.27 -12.49
CA LYS A 45 -15.57 7.42 -13.63
C LYS A 45 -16.22 8.29 -14.70
N ARG A 46 -15.42 8.87 -15.59
CA ARG A 46 -15.92 9.62 -16.74
C ARG A 46 -16.50 8.66 -17.75
N ARG A 47 -17.74 8.92 -18.17
CA ARG A 47 -18.37 8.21 -19.28
C ARG A 47 -17.52 8.44 -20.53
N ARG A 48 -16.86 7.39 -21.03
CA ARG A 48 -16.11 7.42 -22.29
C ARG A 48 -17.11 7.51 -23.44
N VAL A 49 -17.37 8.72 -23.91
CA VAL A 49 -18.16 8.93 -25.14
C VAL A 49 -17.21 8.69 -26.31
N LEU A 50 -17.11 7.44 -26.74
CA LEU A 50 -16.50 7.10 -28.02
C LEU A 50 -17.60 7.17 -29.09
N GLY A 51 -18.10 8.38 -29.31
CA GLY A 51 -19.02 8.72 -30.39
C GLY A 51 -18.39 9.83 -31.22
N PRO A 52 -18.69 9.93 -32.52
CA PRO A 52 -18.19 10.99 -33.37
C PRO A 52 -18.80 12.33 -32.92
N GLN A 53 -18.21 12.99 -31.93
CA GLN A 53 -18.46 14.39 -31.70
C GLN A 53 -17.56 15.19 -32.63
N GLY A 54 -18.10 15.39 -33.81
CA GLY A 54 -17.56 16.19 -34.90
C GLY A 54 -18.38 16.03 -36.16
N GLY A 55 -19.71 15.92 -36.05
CA GLY A 55 -20.61 15.80 -37.20
C GLY A 55 -21.86 16.65 -36.94
N ALA A 56 -22.07 17.65 -37.79
CA ALA A 56 -23.27 18.47 -37.86
C ALA A 56 -24.55 17.62 -38.01
N PRO A 57 -25.75 18.16 -37.70
CA PRO A 57 -26.99 17.43 -37.88
C PRO A 57 -27.30 17.36 -39.38
N GLU A 58 -26.89 16.30 -40.05
CA GLU A 58 -27.21 16.09 -41.46
C GLU A 58 -28.32 15.05 -41.61
N ALA A 59 -29.43 15.58 -42.13
CA ALA A 59 -30.39 14.99 -43.04
C ALA A 59 -30.86 13.54 -42.81
N ALA A 60 -32.15 13.45 -42.55
CA ALA A 60 -32.95 12.25 -42.77
C ALA A 60 -32.83 11.76 -44.22
N ALA A 61 -32.58 10.45 -44.37
CA ALA A 61 -32.79 9.69 -45.61
C ALA A 61 -33.47 8.35 -45.26
N PRO A 62 -34.22 7.76 -46.20
CA PRO A 62 -35.50 7.10 -45.93
C PRO A 62 -35.37 5.66 -45.40
N ALA A 63 -36.41 5.25 -44.69
CA ALA A 63 -36.55 3.93 -44.08
C ALA A 63 -36.56 2.79 -45.13
N PRO A 64 -35.82 1.70 -44.91
CA PRO A 64 -36.00 0.48 -45.70
C PRO A 64 -37.26 -0.28 -45.24
N THR A 65 -38.06 -0.72 -46.20
CA THR A 65 -39.21 -1.61 -46.03
C THR A 65 -38.84 -2.92 -45.30
N PRO A 66 -39.60 -3.38 -44.30
CA PRO A 66 -39.28 -4.59 -43.57
C PRO A 66 -39.65 -5.86 -44.36
N THR A 67 -38.64 -6.67 -44.68
CA THR A 67 -38.81 -8.10 -44.97
C THR A 67 -39.20 -8.84 -43.69
N PRO A 68 -40.11 -9.84 -43.71
CA PRO A 68 -40.50 -10.58 -42.52
C PRO A 68 -39.34 -11.44 -42.02
N VAL A 69 -38.72 -11.00 -40.93
CA VAL A 69 -37.71 -11.78 -40.18
C VAL A 69 -38.45 -12.80 -39.31
N ALA A 70 -38.03 -14.06 -39.40
CA ALA A 70 -38.50 -15.14 -38.53
C ALA A 70 -38.37 -14.72 -37.05
N ALA A 71 -39.41 -15.02 -36.26
CA ALA A 71 -39.49 -14.62 -34.86
C ALA A 71 -38.26 -15.10 -34.07
N PRO A 72 -37.58 -14.22 -33.31
CA PRO A 72 -36.48 -14.61 -32.45
C PRO A 72 -36.99 -15.53 -31.33
N ALA A 73 -36.25 -16.60 -31.04
CA ALA A 73 -36.51 -17.48 -29.92
C ALA A 73 -36.55 -16.68 -28.60
N PRO A 74 -37.42 -17.04 -27.63
CA PRO A 74 -37.59 -16.26 -26.41
C PRO A 74 -36.30 -16.24 -25.59
N ALA A 75 -35.89 -15.04 -25.18
CA ALA A 75 -34.74 -14.84 -24.29
C ALA A 75 -34.97 -15.54 -22.93
N PRO A 76 -33.93 -16.07 -22.28
CA PRO A 76 -34.03 -16.70 -20.97
C PRO A 76 -34.61 -15.70 -19.96
N ALA A 77 -35.57 -16.17 -19.16
CA ALA A 77 -36.29 -15.35 -18.19
C ALA A 77 -35.33 -14.71 -17.19
N ALA A 78 -35.48 -13.40 -16.97
CA ALA A 78 -34.70 -12.66 -15.98
C ALA A 78 -34.94 -13.24 -14.57
N PRO A 79 -33.92 -13.25 -13.68
CA PRO A 79 -34.09 -13.75 -12.32
C PRO A 79 -35.18 -12.95 -11.58
N PRO A 80 -35.97 -13.61 -10.72
CA PRO A 80 -37.05 -12.95 -10.00
C PRO A 80 -36.49 -11.81 -9.16
N ARG A 81 -37.18 -10.65 -9.23
CA ARG A 81 -36.82 -9.49 -8.42
C ARG A 81 -37.01 -9.84 -6.94
N PRO A 82 -36.11 -9.41 -6.04
CA PRO A 82 -36.26 -9.66 -4.62
C PRO A 82 -37.61 -9.11 -4.15
N VAL A 83 -38.38 -9.95 -3.47
CA VAL A 83 -39.67 -9.57 -2.91
C VAL A 83 -39.45 -8.42 -1.92
N PRO A 84 -40.28 -7.36 -1.96
CA PRO A 84 -40.16 -6.29 -0.99
C PRO A 84 -40.46 -6.85 0.40
N SER A 85 -39.48 -6.80 1.30
CA SER A 85 -39.71 -7.12 2.71
C SER A 85 -40.81 -6.22 3.25
N ASN A 86 -41.85 -6.77 3.88
CA ASN A 86 -42.91 -5.99 4.55
C ASN A 86 -42.42 -5.25 5.81
N GLU A 87 -41.11 -5.10 5.96
CA GLU A 87 -40.45 -4.34 7.02
C GLU A 87 -40.65 -2.84 6.80
N THR A 88 -41.01 -2.14 7.88
CA THR A 88 -41.05 -0.68 7.91
C THR A 88 -39.64 -0.12 7.70
N ALA A 89 -39.53 1.14 7.25
CA ALA A 89 -38.22 1.79 7.03
C ALA A 89 -37.34 1.80 8.29
N GLN A 90 -37.96 1.91 9.48
CA GLN A 90 -37.26 1.90 10.76
C GLN A 90 -36.70 0.51 11.10
N GLU A 91 -37.46 -0.57 10.85
CA GLU A 91 -36.99 -1.95 11.07
C GLU A 91 -35.84 -2.31 10.13
N ARG A 92 -35.90 -1.89 8.87
CA ARG A 92 -34.80 -2.08 7.91
C ARG A 92 -33.53 -1.37 8.37
N GLN A 93 -33.65 -0.14 8.86
CA GLN A 93 -32.52 0.61 9.40
C GLN A 93 -31.94 -0.06 10.65
N ALA A 94 -32.80 -0.52 11.57
CA ALA A 94 -32.36 -1.24 12.77
C ALA A 94 -31.65 -2.55 12.43
N ARG A 95 -32.14 -3.29 11.42
CA ARG A 95 -31.49 -4.52 10.92
C ARG A 95 -30.12 -4.24 10.32
N LEU A 96 -30.00 -3.20 9.49
CA LEU A 96 -28.71 -2.81 8.90
C LEU A 96 -27.69 -2.38 9.96
N LEU A 97 -28.14 -1.68 11.01
CA LEU A 97 -27.28 -1.29 12.12
C LEU A 97 -26.82 -2.52 12.93
N ARG A 98 -27.74 -3.45 13.24
CA ARG A 98 -27.39 -4.71 13.91
C ARG A 98 -26.42 -5.55 13.07
N GLU A 99 -26.65 -5.67 11.77
CA GLU A 99 -25.75 -6.39 10.87
C GLU A 99 -24.36 -5.74 10.82
N ALA A 100 -24.28 -4.41 10.82
CA ALA A 100 -23.00 -3.71 10.89
C ALA A 100 -22.26 -3.95 12.22
N GLU A 101 -23.00 -3.99 13.34
CA GLU A 101 -22.43 -4.32 14.66
C GLU A 101 -21.94 -5.76 14.73
N GLU A 102 -22.73 -6.71 14.20
CA GLU A 102 -22.36 -8.14 14.10
C GLU A 102 -21.14 -8.33 13.21
N GLN A 103 -21.06 -7.65 12.05
CA GLN A 103 -19.89 -7.70 11.17
C GLN A 103 -18.63 -7.15 11.87
N ARG A 104 -18.77 -6.07 12.63
CA ARG A 104 -17.65 -5.51 13.41
C ARG A 104 -17.18 -6.47 14.51
N LEU A 105 -18.09 -7.17 15.17
CA LEU A 105 -17.76 -8.18 16.18
C LEU A 105 -17.12 -9.41 15.53
N ALA A 106 -17.68 -9.90 14.43
CA ALA A 106 -17.15 -11.03 13.67
C ALA A 106 -15.72 -10.76 13.17
N MET A 107 -15.43 -9.56 12.65
CA MET A 107 -14.07 -9.18 12.26
C MET A 107 -13.09 -9.19 13.44
N GLN A 108 -13.51 -8.70 14.60
CA GLN A 108 -12.67 -8.74 15.81
C GLN A 108 -12.44 -10.17 16.32
N GLU A 109 -13.47 -11.01 16.26
CA GLU A 109 -13.34 -12.43 16.60
C GLU A 109 -12.45 -13.18 15.63
N GLU A 110 -12.53 -12.91 14.33
CA GLU A 110 -11.63 -13.50 13.33
C GLU A 110 -10.18 -13.10 13.57
N ILE A 111 -9.91 -11.83 13.92
CA ILE A 111 -8.57 -11.37 14.28
C ILE A 111 -8.07 -12.15 15.50
N ARG A 112 -8.86 -12.24 16.57
CA ARG A 112 -8.50 -13.01 17.78
C ARG A 112 -8.24 -14.48 17.46
N ARG A 113 -9.13 -15.13 16.69
CA ARG A 113 -8.98 -16.54 16.28
C ARG A 113 -7.72 -16.76 15.45
N ARG A 114 -7.37 -15.85 14.54
CA ARG A 114 -6.14 -15.96 13.75
C ARG A 114 -4.91 -15.80 14.64
N GLU A 115 -4.90 -14.83 15.54
CA GLU A 115 -3.80 -14.65 16.50
C GLU A 115 -3.64 -15.85 17.44
N ASP A 116 -4.75 -16.43 17.93
CA ASP A 116 -4.73 -17.60 18.79
C ASP A 116 -4.22 -18.84 18.04
N ALA A 117 -4.68 -19.04 16.79
CA ALA A 117 -4.20 -20.12 15.94
C ALA A 117 -2.70 -19.97 15.64
N GLU A 118 -2.23 -18.75 15.37
CA GLU A 118 -0.81 -18.48 15.14
C GLU A 118 0.03 -18.70 16.40
N ARG A 119 -0.47 -18.30 17.58
CA ARG A 119 0.17 -18.60 18.87
C ARG A 119 0.27 -20.10 19.12
N GLN A 120 -0.78 -20.86 18.82
CA GLN A 120 -0.80 -22.32 18.96
C GLN A 120 0.19 -22.98 18.00
N GLN A 121 0.19 -22.59 16.72
CA GLN A 121 1.13 -23.10 15.73
C GLN A 121 2.59 -22.83 16.14
N ARG A 122 2.89 -21.62 16.59
CA ARG A 122 4.25 -21.29 17.08
C ARG A 122 4.64 -22.13 18.29
N ALA A 123 3.71 -22.38 19.22
CA ALA A 123 3.97 -23.22 20.39
C ALA A 123 4.16 -24.70 20.02
N GLU A 124 3.40 -25.21 19.05
CA GLU A 124 3.55 -26.57 18.51
C GLU A 124 4.86 -26.74 17.75
N ASP A 125 5.23 -25.77 16.90
CA ASP A 125 6.51 -25.75 16.18
C ASP A 125 7.70 -25.71 17.14
N GLU A 126 7.61 -24.91 18.22
CA GLU A 126 8.66 -24.85 19.24
C GLU A 126 8.76 -26.17 20.00
N ARG A 127 7.63 -26.81 20.35
CA ARG A 127 7.60 -28.14 20.96
C ARG A 127 8.19 -29.20 20.03
N ALA A 128 7.81 -29.20 18.75
CA ALA A 128 8.34 -30.13 17.77
C ALA A 128 9.86 -29.99 17.61
N ARG A 129 10.37 -28.74 17.54
CA ARG A 129 11.81 -28.47 17.50
C ARG A 129 12.53 -28.89 18.78
N ALA A 130 11.90 -28.71 19.95
CA ALA A 130 12.46 -29.14 21.23
C ALA A 130 12.52 -30.68 21.31
N GLU A 131 11.48 -31.37 20.85
CA GLU A 131 11.43 -32.84 20.79
C GLU A 131 12.45 -33.39 19.79
N GLU A 132 12.61 -32.77 18.62
CA GLU A 132 13.64 -33.14 17.64
C GLU A 132 15.04 -32.95 18.21
N ARG A 133 15.32 -31.82 18.87
CA ARG A 133 16.59 -31.59 19.56
C ARG A 133 16.84 -32.60 20.67
N ALA A 134 15.81 -32.93 21.46
CA ALA A 134 15.92 -33.94 22.51
C ALA A 134 16.17 -35.34 21.94
N ARG A 135 15.54 -35.70 20.81
CA ARG A 135 15.80 -36.96 20.10
C ARG A 135 17.20 -36.99 19.51
N ALA A 136 17.65 -35.91 18.87
CA ALA A 136 18.99 -35.80 18.33
C ALA A 136 20.06 -35.86 19.42
N GLU A 137 19.83 -35.25 20.59
CA GLU A 137 20.73 -35.36 21.74
C GLU A 137 20.73 -36.77 22.33
N ALA A 138 19.56 -37.42 22.42
CA ALA A 138 19.46 -38.81 22.86
C ALA A 138 20.17 -39.78 21.89
N GLU A 139 20.05 -39.55 20.58
CA GLU A 139 20.74 -40.33 19.55
C GLU A 139 22.25 -40.06 19.54
N ALA A 140 22.68 -38.80 19.70
CA ALA A 140 24.08 -38.44 19.84
C ALA A 140 24.72 -39.01 21.12
N LYS A 141 23.93 -39.18 22.20
CA LYS A 141 24.37 -39.83 23.45
C LYS A 141 24.33 -41.36 23.38
N ALA A 142 23.52 -41.93 22.49
CA ALA A 142 23.45 -43.37 22.21
C ALA A 142 24.46 -43.82 21.14
N ALA A 143 24.95 -42.91 20.31
CA ALA A 143 26.05 -43.18 19.38
C ALA A 143 27.36 -43.43 20.16
N PRO A 144 28.09 -44.53 19.90
CA PRO A 144 29.35 -44.80 20.56
C PRO A 144 30.39 -43.74 20.20
N ALA A 145 31.12 -43.25 21.22
CA ALA A 145 32.15 -42.23 21.07
C ALA A 145 33.15 -42.59 19.96
N PRO A 146 33.44 -41.69 18.99
CA PRO A 146 34.56 -41.89 18.09
C PRO A 146 35.84 -41.89 18.94
N ALA A 147 36.65 -42.95 18.77
CA ALA A 147 37.94 -43.10 19.42
C ALA A 147 38.81 -41.85 19.13
N PRO A 148 39.56 -41.33 20.13
CA PRO A 148 40.41 -40.17 19.93
C PRO A 148 41.59 -40.52 19.04
N GLU A 149 41.56 -40.08 17.77
CA GLU A 149 42.75 -40.02 16.94
C GLU A 149 43.63 -38.82 17.37
N PRO A 150 44.97 -39.00 17.41
CA PRO A 150 45.88 -38.07 18.05
C PRO A 150 46.05 -36.75 17.28
N THR A 151 46.02 -35.66 18.05
CA THR A 151 46.38 -34.30 17.65
C THR A 151 47.79 -34.23 17.05
N PRO A 152 47.98 -33.75 15.80
CA PRO A 152 49.28 -33.25 15.38
C PRO A 152 49.52 -31.86 16.01
N ALA A 153 50.73 -31.69 16.54
CA ALA A 153 51.20 -30.56 17.32
C ALA A 153 51.18 -29.21 16.56
N PRO A 154 51.03 -28.07 17.27
CA PRO A 154 50.97 -26.73 16.68
C PRO A 154 52.37 -26.23 16.29
N ALA A 155 52.51 -25.78 15.03
CA ALA A 155 53.66 -25.01 14.57
C ALA A 155 53.35 -23.50 14.61
N PRO A 156 54.33 -22.63 14.95
CA PRO A 156 54.10 -21.31 15.51
C PRO A 156 53.78 -20.22 14.46
N ALA A 157 53.04 -19.21 14.93
CA ALA A 157 52.72 -17.97 14.24
C ALA A 157 53.97 -17.08 14.00
N PRO A 158 54.02 -16.33 12.89
CA PRO A 158 54.82 -15.12 12.81
C PRO A 158 53.94 -13.86 12.98
N GLU A 159 54.34 -13.02 13.94
CA GLU A 159 53.82 -11.69 14.24
C GLU A 159 54.12 -10.63 13.15
N PRO A 160 53.45 -9.45 13.18
CA PRO A 160 53.18 -8.62 12.01
C PRO A 160 54.26 -7.55 11.75
N VAL A 161 54.54 -7.27 10.48
CA VAL A 161 55.31 -6.10 10.06
C VAL A 161 54.37 -5.09 9.40
N ALA A 162 54.20 -3.95 10.08
CA ALA A 162 53.62 -2.75 9.51
C ALA A 162 54.74 -1.90 8.90
N GLU A 163 54.67 -1.60 7.60
CA GLU A 163 55.16 -0.32 7.06
C GLU A 163 54.59 -0.10 5.64
N ALA A 164 53.81 0.97 5.49
CA ALA A 164 53.49 1.61 4.21
C ALA A 164 54.71 2.45 3.77
N PRO A 165 54.90 2.86 2.48
CA PRO A 165 53.89 3.66 1.78
C PRO A 165 53.84 3.57 0.24
N SER A 166 52.80 4.22 -0.29
CA SER A 166 52.82 5.11 -1.46
C SER A 166 52.47 4.57 -2.86
N ALA A 167 51.50 5.31 -3.43
CA ALA A 167 51.27 5.60 -4.85
C ALA A 167 50.60 4.54 -5.77
N ALA A 168 49.27 4.61 -5.78
CA ALA A 168 48.33 4.61 -6.92
C ALA A 168 48.64 3.83 -8.23
N PRO A 169 47.59 3.17 -8.76
CA PRO A 169 47.28 3.30 -10.18
C PRO A 169 45.83 3.73 -10.47
N SER A 170 45.73 4.30 -11.66
CA SER A 170 44.59 4.80 -12.43
C SER A 170 43.58 3.72 -12.86
N GLU A 171 42.28 4.05 -12.82
CA GLU A 171 41.36 4.21 -13.99
C GLU A 171 39.87 4.16 -13.55
N PRO A 172 38.95 4.89 -14.22
CA PRO A 172 37.59 5.10 -13.72
C PRO A 172 36.59 4.08 -14.25
N VAL A 173 35.92 3.36 -13.35
CA VAL A 173 34.76 2.52 -13.68
C VAL A 173 33.48 3.16 -13.16
N VAL A 174 32.51 3.23 -14.06
CA VAL A 174 31.17 3.81 -13.99
C VAL A 174 30.46 3.56 -12.65
N ALA A 175 30.09 4.62 -11.93
CA ALA A 175 29.29 4.55 -10.71
C ALA A 175 27.89 5.17 -10.91
N ALA A 176 26.87 4.32 -10.75
CA ALA A 176 25.47 4.71 -10.61
C ALA A 176 25.26 5.59 -9.37
N PRO A 177 24.26 6.49 -9.34
CA PRO A 177 24.03 7.36 -8.18
C PRO A 177 23.42 6.53 -7.03
N THR A 178 24.24 6.18 -6.05
CA THR A 178 23.79 5.70 -4.74
C THR A 178 23.27 6.88 -3.92
N ILE A 179 21.96 6.88 -3.66
CA ILE A 179 21.30 7.84 -2.77
C ILE A 179 21.75 7.54 -1.34
N SER A 180 22.62 8.39 -0.79
CA SER A 180 23.02 8.39 0.61
C SER A 180 21.86 8.90 1.47
N VAL A 181 21.18 8.00 2.17
CA VAL A 181 20.23 8.36 3.22
C VAL A 181 21.00 8.53 4.52
N GLN A 182 21.35 9.77 4.87
CA GLN A 182 21.87 10.07 6.20
C GLN A 182 20.75 9.85 7.23
N ALA A 183 20.94 8.86 8.10
CA ALA A 183 20.08 8.63 9.25
C ALA A 183 20.25 9.77 10.27
N ARG A 184 19.17 10.54 10.49
CA ARG A 184 19.13 11.54 11.56
C ARG A 184 18.87 10.80 12.89
N PRO A 185 19.68 11.00 13.94
CA PRO A 185 19.42 10.38 15.22
C PRO A 185 18.14 10.97 15.85
N PHE A 186 17.25 10.08 16.27
CA PHE A 186 16.02 10.40 16.98
C PHE A 186 16.36 11.02 18.34
N ARG A 187 15.93 12.27 18.57
CA ARG A 187 15.98 12.91 19.89
C ARG A 187 14.58 12.80 20.52
N PRO A 188 14.42 12.12 21.67
CA PRO A 188 13.14 12.07 22.35
C PRO A 188 12.78 13.47 22.85
N VAL A 189 11.59 13.94 22.50
CA VAL A 189 11.02 15.19 23.02
C VAL A 189 10.39 14.86 24.37
N GLU A 190 10.87 15.48 25.45
CA GLU A 190 10.28 15.34 26.78
C GLU A 190 8.83 15.85 26.76
N ARG A 191 7.92 15.02 27.27
CA ARG A 191 6.50 15.39 27.39
C ARG A 191 6.36 16.49 28.45
N PRO A 192 5.69 17.62 28.17
CA PRO A 192 5.42 18.61 29.19
C PRO A 192 4.50 18.01 30.27
N VAL A 193 4.95 18.07 31.53
CA VAL A 193 4.18 17.63 32.69
C VAL A 193 3.07 18.66 32.93
N ILE A 194 1.82 18.23 32.80
CA ILE A 194 0.65 19.07 33.11
C ILE A 194 0.55 19.15 34.64
N PRO A 195 0.58 20.37 35.25
CA PRO A 195 0.42 20.50 36.69
C PRO A 195 -0.98 20.04 37.10
N VAL A 196 -1.04 19.15 38.10
CA VAL A 196 -2.29 18.63 38.67
C VAL A 196 -2.99 19.78 39.41
N PRO A 197 -4.29 20.04 39.17
CA PRO A 197 -5.01 21.08 39.88
C PRO A 197 -5.18 20.70 41.35
N GLU A 198 -4.79 21.60 42.25
CA GLU A 198 -4.96 21.43 43.70
C GLU A 198 -6.45 21.38 44.09
N PRO A 199 -6.84 20.54 45.08
CA PRO A 199 -8.20 20.49 45.56
C PRO A 199 -8.55 21.77 46.33
N LYS A 200 -9.60 22.47 45.88
CA LYS A 200 -10.15 23.63 46.58
C LYS A 200 -10.63 23.22 47.97
N VAL A 201 -10.08 23.87 48.99
CA VAL A 201 -10.57 23.80 50.36
C VAL A 201 -11.93 24.50 50.40
N GLU A 202 -13.00 23.76 50.68
CA GLU A 202 -14.31 24.32 50.99
C GLU A 202 -14.24 25.02 52.35
N GLU A 203 -14.43 26.33 52.36
CA GLU A 203 -14.61 27.09 53.60
C GLU A 203 -15.96 26.74 54.24
N PRO A 204 -16.03 26.59 55.58
CA PRO A 204 -17.27 26.29 56.27
C PRO A 204 -18.20 27.51 56.23
N LYS A 205 -19.40 27.28 55.69
CA LYS A 205 -20.48 28.25 55.60
C LYS A 205 -20.92 28.72 57.00
N VAL A 206 -20.80 30.03 57.26
CA VAL A 206 -21.40 30.75 58.40
C VAL A 206 -22.87 31.00 58.12
#